data_AF-A0A8U0I0X5-F1
#
_entry.id   AF-A0A8U0I0X5-F1
#
_cell.length_a   1.000
_cell.length_b   1.000
_cell.length_c   1.000
_cell.angle_alpha   90.00
_cell.angle_beta   90.00
_cell.angle_gamma   90.00
#
_symmetry.space_group_name_H-M   'P 1'
#
loop_
_entity.id
_entity.type
_entity.pdbx_description
1 polymer ?
#
loop_
_entity_poly.entity_id
_entity_poly.type
_entity_poly.pdbx_seq_one_letter_code
_entity_poly.pdbx_strand_id
1 'polypeptide(L)' 'MPEVYGEYDGDGDVQYAGCIVCGKTIDLFESHPMFEEESVSEVGDVAVRTYHFCSDGCLQEWKRQRETDD' A
#
# COMPACT_ATOMS: atom_id res chain seq x y z
N MET A 1 -25.90 23.67 -11.10
CA MET A 1 -24.84 24.08 -10.18
C MET A 1 -25.31 23.80 -8.76
N PRO A 2 -24.56 23.09 -7.90
CA PRO A 2 -23.18 22.63 -8.05
C PRO A 2 -23.01 21.10 -8.01
N GLU A 3 -22.10 20.59 -8.84
CA GLU A 3 -21.41 19.32 -8.56
C GLU A 3 -20.42 19.63 -7.45
N VAL A 4 -20.67 19.05 -6.26
CA VAL A 4 -19.73 19.13 -5.14
C VAL A 4 -18.59 18.18 -5.48
N TYR A 5 -17.69 18.60 -6.37
CA TYR A 5 -16.30 18.17 -6.23
C TYR A 5 -15.84 18.83 -4.94
N GLY A 6 -15.91 18.08 -3.84
CA GLY A 6 -15.20 18.44 -2.63
C GLY A 6 -13.73 18.47 -3.01
N GLU A 7 -13.23 19.66 -3.37
CA GLU A 7 -11.84 20.00 -3.23
C GLU A 7 -11.49 19.65 -1.77
N TYR A 8 -10.83 18.51 -1.60
CA TYR A 8 -10.30 18.13 -0.31
C TYR A 8 -9.06 19.01 -0.14
N ASP A 9 -9.25 20.23 0.37
CA ASP A 9 -8.23 21.11 0.97
C ASP A 9 -7.71 20.49 2.28
N GLY A 10 -7.40 19.20 2.24
CA GLY A 10 -6.62 18.58 3.28
C GLY A 10 -5.17 18.69 2.85
N ASP A 11 -4.48 19.70 3.36
CA ASP A 11 -3.08 19.55 3.71
C ASP A 11 -3.00 18.33 4.65
N GLY A 12 -2.95 17.14 4.07
CA GLY A 12 -2.78 15.90 4.80
C GLY A 12 -1.35 15.89 5.29
N ASP A 13 -1.06 16.63 6.35
CA ASP A 13 0.28 16.78 6.94
C ASP A 13 0.88 15.42 7.34
N VAL A 14 0.03 14.40 7.49
CA VAL A 14 0.39 13.02 7.80
C VAL A 14 -0.54 12.04 7.10
N GLN A 15 0.03 10.99 6.49
CA GLN A 15 -0.72 9.84 5.98
C GLN A 15 -0.11 8.57 6.56
N TYR A 16 -0.95 7.64 7.00
CA TYR A 16 -0.48 6.43 7.67
C TYR A 16 -0.89 5.16 6.92
N ALA A 17 0.00 4.17 6.90
CA ALA A 17 -0.27 2.81 6.48
C ALA A 17 0.04 1.81 7.61
N GLY A 18 -0.58 0.64 7.56
CA GLY A 18 -0.25 -0.47 8.45
C GLY A 18 0.75 -1.41 7.78
N CYS A 19 1.77 -1.84 8.52
CA CYS A 19 2.60 -2.96 8.07
C CYS A 19 1.74 -4.22 7.94
N ILE A 20 1.73 -4.84 6.76
CA ILE A 20 0.88 -6.02 6.52
C ILE A 20 1.24 -7.23 7.41
N VAL A 21 2.49 -7.33 7.87
CA VAL A 21 2.96 -8.46 8.67
C VAL A 21 2.65 -8.29 10.15
N CYS A 22 2.98 -7.13 10.73
CA CYS A 22 2.92 -6.92 12.18
C CYS A 22 1.88 -5.88 12.63
N GLY A 23 1.20 -5.22 11.69
CA GLY A 23 0.19 -4.19 11.98
C GLY A 23 0.74 -2.85 12.48
N LYS A 24 2.08 -2.69 12.55
CA LYS A 24 2.70 -1.43 13.00
C LYS A 24 2.32 -0.28 12.06
N THR A 25 1.90 0.85 12.63
CA THR A 25 1.65 2.09 11.89
C THR A 25 2.95 2.64 11.31
N ILE A 26 2.89 3.06 10.06
CA ILE A 26 3.98 3.63 9.26
C ILE A 26 3.48 4.98 8.75
N ASP A 27 4.30 6.02 8.88
CA ASP A 27 4.07 7.28 8.19
C ASP A 27 4.49 7.12 6.71
N LEU A 28 3.58 7.40 5.79
CA LEU A 28 3.82 7.24 4.36
C LEU A 28 4.85 8.23 3.81
N PHE A 29 5.09 9.34 4.51
CA PHE A 29 6.11 10.32 4.15
C PHE A 29 7.51 9.93 4.64
N GLU A 30 7.62 8.98 5.58
CA GLU A 30 8.89 8.41 5.99
C GLU A 30 9.35 7.33 5.01
N SER A 31 10.66 7.18 4.83
CA SER A 31 11.21 6.10 3.99
C SER A 31 10.96 4.74 4.64
N HIS A 32 10.31 3.84 3.91
CA HIS A 32 10.03 2.49 4.37
C HIS A 32 9.95 1.51 3.17
N PRO A 33 10.19 0.22 3.38
CA PRO A 33 10.06 -0.77 2.31
C PRO A 33 8.61 -0.93 1.85
N MET A 34 8.43 -1.05 0.54
CA MET A 34 7.14 -1.25 -0.11
C MET A 34 7.24 -2.29 -1.22
N PHE A 35 6.12 -2.93 -1.54
CA PHE A 35 6.00 -3.85 -2.67
C PHE A 35 4.76 -3.49 -3.49
N GLU A 36 4.94 -3.31 -4.79
CA GLU A 36 3.85 -3.01 -5.72
C GLU A 36 3.55 -4.24 -6.57
N GLU A 37 2.27 -4.56 -6.69
CA GLU A 37 1.74 -5.66 -7.47
C GLU A 37 0.73 -5.10 -8.48
N GLU A 38 1.04 -5.27 -9.75
CA GLU A 38 0.11 -4.98 -10.84
C GLU A 38 -0.53 -6.29 -11.31
N SER A 39 -1.85 -6.26 -11.48
CA SER A 39 -2.62 -7.37 -12.05
C SER A 39 -3.51 -6.87 -13.16
N VAL A 40 -3.56 -7.61 -14.27
CA VAL A 40 -4.42 -7.31 -15.42
C VAL A 40 -5.50 -8.38 -15.51
N SER A 41 -6.76 -7.94 -15.53
CA SER A 41 -7.90 -8.85 -15.70
C SER A 41 -8.08 -9.26 -17.17
N GLU A 42 -8.84 -10.34 -17.40
CA GLU A 42 -9.15 -10.83 -18.76
C GLU A 42 -9.87 -9.81 -19.64
N VAL A 43 -10.57 -8.84 -19.03
CA VAL A 43 -11.29 -7.75 -19.72
C VAL A 43 -10.42 -6.51 -19.93
N GLY A 44 -9.16 -6.54 -19.49
CA GLY A 44 -8.19 -5.46 -19.68
C GLY A 44 -8.13 -4.43 -18.55
N ASP A 45 -8.87 -4.61 -17.45
CA ASP A 45 -8.75 -3.73 -16.28
C ASP A 45 -7.41 -3.95 -15.59
N VAL A 46 -6.70 -2.86 -15.28
CA VAL A 46 -5.43 -2.86 -14.54
C VAL A 46 -5.69 -2.48 -13.09
N ALA A 47 -5.30 -3.34 -12.15
CA ALA A 47 -5.34 -3.07 -10.72
C ALA A 47 -3.92 -3.07 -10.15
N VAL A 48 -3.56 -1.97 -9.47
CA VAL A 48 -2.30 -1.81 -8.76
C VAL A 48 -2.56 -1.89 -7.26
N ARG A 49 -1.79 -2.74 -6.56
CA ARG A 49 -1.82 -2.89 -5.11
C ARG A 49 -0.45 -2.60 -4.54
N THR A 50 -0.39 -1.69 -3.57
CA THR A 50 0.83 -1.35 -2.85
C THR A 50 0.76 -1.86 -1.42
N TYR A 51 1.77 -2.62 -1.01
CA TYR A 51 1.93 -3.17 0.33
C TYR A 51 3.07 -2.46 1.05
N HIS A 52 2.83 -2.05 2.30
CA HIS A 52 3.79 -1.28 3.10
C HIS A 52 4.36 -2.13 4.24
N PHE A 53 5.65 -1.96 4.55
CA PHE A 53 6.36 -2.74 5.56
C PHE A 53 7.16 -1.83 6.48
N CYS A 54 7.16 -2.13 7.79
CA CYS A 54 7.91 -1.31 8.74
C CYS A 54 9.42 -1.61 8.75
N SER A 55 9.85 -2.67 8.07
CA SER A 55 11.26 -3.09 7.95
C SER A 55 11.45 -4.07 6.80
N ASP A 56 12.70 -4.20 6.33
CA ASP A 56 13.07 -5.22 5.34
C ASP A 56 12.77 -6.63 5.85
N GLY A 57 12.89 -6.87 7.16
CA GLY A 57 12.55 -8.15 7.78
C GLY A 57 11.10 -8.55 7.52
N CYS A 58 10.15 -7.63 7.72
CA CYS A 58 8.74 -7.88 7.42
C CYS A 58 8.49 -8.08 5.91
N LEU A 59 9.17 -7.31 5.04
CA LEU A 59 9.07 -7.52 3.59
C LEU A 59 9.54 -8.92 3.18
N GLN A 60 10.69 -9.37 3.67
CA GLN A 60 11.25 -10.69 3.34
C GLN A 60 10.40 -11.83 3.92
N GLU A 61 9.89 -11.68 5.13
CA GLU A 61 8.96 -12.65 5.73
C GLU A 61 7.69 -12.80 4.90
N TRP A 62 7.08 -11.68 4.49
CA TRP A 62 5.88 -11.69 3.66
C TRP A 62 6.12 -12.35 2.29
N LYS A 63 7.24 -12.02 1.62
CA LYS A 63 7.61 -12.66 0.35
C LYS A 63 7.72 -14.18 0.48
N ARG A 64 8.39 -14.66 1.53
CA ARG A 64 8.54 -16.10 1.79
C ARG A 64 7.21 -16.80 2.02
N GLN A 65 6.29 -16.17 2.76
CA GLN A 65 4.95 -16.73 2.98
C GLN A 65 4.20 -16.91 1.67
N ARG A 66 4.30 -15.95 0.74
CA ARG A 66 3.68 -16.03 -0.58
C ARG A 66 4.29 -17.10 -1.48
N GLU A 67 5.60 -17.29 -1.43
CA GLU A 67 6.26 -18.38 -2.18
C GLU A 67 5.90 -19.77 -1.65
N THR A 68 5.40 -19.87 -0.42
CA THR A 68 4.99 -21.15 0.19
C THR A 68 3.51 -21.48 -0.09
N ASP A 69 2.72 -20.48 -0.48
CA ASP A 69 1.28 -20.61 -0.77
C ASP A 69 0.98 -20.88 -2.26
N ASP A 70 2.00 -20.87 -3.14
CA ASP A 70 1.92 -21.17 -4.58
C ASP A 70 2.27 -22.65 -4.90
#